data_AF-A0A357IX61-F1
#
_entry.id   AF-A0A357IX61-F1
#
_cell.length_a   1.000
_cell.length_b   1.000
_cell.length_c   1.000
_cell.angle_alpha   90.00
_cell.angle_beta   90.00
_cell.angle_gamma   90.00
#
_symmetry.space_group_name_H-M   'P 1'
#
loop_
_entity.id
_entity.type
_entity.pdbx_description
1 polymer ?
#
loop_
_entity_poly.entity_id
_entity_poly.type
_entity_poly.pdbx_seq_one_letter_code
_entity_poly.pdbx_strand_id
1 'polypeptide(L)'
;MSGALMASGYYPVSAMRFLQWHAWTGVLGWFSLMIVALGTRLVPMFMLSHVSDGWARVSGFILVIAPVILFGEAVLEERGFALAVLLLVLASYAGFCLYLIQCIRKRMRRKLESPMLLFFSSFLFPLLSLALIWGSLLPVGLLESSMESYSLAFAAMILILLGFVGSATLGMGFKILPFMSWMALQSGGGRTGGVPLPQDIGLRWIPGIIFFVYPGSVLALASGVLFPTIRLVGAVGLIVSIALYSFYFIHLLLFLLRRRVP
;
A
#
# COMPACT_ATOMS: atom_id res chain seq x y z
N MET A 1 -17.29 -18.78 3.86
CA MET A 1 -18.55 -18.64 4.61
C MET A 1 -19.27 -17.42 4.05
N SER A 2 -20.48 -17.59 3.51
CA SER A 2 -21.17 -16.50 2.79
C SER A 2 -21.75 -15.47 3.76
N GLY A 3 -21.72 -14.19 3.39
CA GLY A 3 -22.33 -13.11 4.18
C GLY A 3 -23.84 -13.29 4.43
N ALA A 4 -24.51 -14.17 3.66
CA ALA A 4 -25.92 -14.51 3.84
C ALA A 4 -26.19 -15.27 5.16
N LEU A 5 -25.26 -16.11 5.63
CA LEU A 5 -25.38 -16.77 6.94
C LEU A 5 -25.17 -15.81 8.11
N MET A 6 -24.47 -14.69 7.90
CA MET A 6 -24.20 -13.69 8.95
C MET A 6 -25.34 -12.69 9.13
N ALA A 7 -26.06 -12.36 8.05
CA ALA A 7 -27.27 -11.54 8.12
C ALA A 7 -28.46 -12.24 8.79
N SER A 8 -28.39 -13.57 8.96
CA SER A 8 -29.46 -14.40 9.49
C SER A 8 -29.69 -14.26 11.01
N GLY A 9 -28.82 -13.53 11.73
CA GLY A 9 -28.95 -13.33 13.18
C GLY A 9 -28.57 -14.54 14.05
N TYR A 10 -28.16 -15.65 13.45
CA TYR A 10 -27.74 -16.87 14.17
C TYR A 10 -26.40 -16.74 14.93
N TYR A 11 -25.58 -15.73 14.60
CA TYR A 11 -24.30 -15.49 15.27
C TYR A 11 -24.43 -14.43 16.36
N PRO A 12 -23.79 -14.63 17.54
CA PRO A 12 -23.84 -13.68 18.65
C PRO A 12 -23.08 -12.36 18.41
N VAL A 13 -22.47 -12.19 17.24
CA VAL A 13 -21.66 -11.02 16.89
C VAL A 13 -22.47 -10.10 15.98
N SER A 14 -22.62 -8.82 16.37
CA SER A 14 -23.33 -7.86 15.54
C SER A 14 -22.65 -7.64 14.19
N ALA A 15 -23.44 -7.41 13.13
CA ALA A 15 -22.92 -7.15 11.79
C ALA A 15 -21.92 -5.98 11.76
N MET A 16 -22.15 -4.95 12.59
CA MET A 16 -21.23 -3.82 12.74
C MET A 16 -19.88 -4.24 13.32
N ARG A 17 -19.88 -5.06 14.39
CA ARG A 17 -18.64 -5.57 14.98
C ARG A 17 -17.88 -6.41 13.95
N PHE A 18 -18.57 -7.28 13.21
CA PHE A 18 -17.96 -8.08 12.15
C PHE A 18 -17.35 -7.22 11.03
N LEU A 19 -18.02 -6.16 10.59
CA LEU A 19 -17.49 -5.24 9.58
C LEU A 19 -16.20 -4.55 10.04
N GLN A 20 -16.13 -4.14 11.32
CA GLN A 20 -14.91 -3.60 11.91
C GLN A 20 -13.77 -4.63 11.88
N TRP A 21 -14.06 -5.89 12.21
CA TRP A 21 -13.09 -7.00 12.13
C TRP A 21 -12.61 -7.24 10.70
N HIS A 22 -13.51 -7.25 9.72
CA HIS A 22 -13.15 -7.36 8.32
C HIS A 22 -12.21 -6.22 7.90
N ALA A 23 -12.49 -4.98 8.31
CA ALA A 23 -11.64 -3.84 7.98
C ALA A 23 -10.23 -3.99 8.58
N TRP A 24 -10.11 -4.31 9.88
CA TRP A 24 -8.82 -4.48 10.54
C TRP A 24 -8.02 -5.67 9.99
N THR A 25 -8.67 -6.81 9.76
CA THR A 25 -8.03 -8.00 9.17
C THR A 25 -7.61 -7.76 7.72
N GLY A 26 -8.38 -6.98 6.95
CA GLY A 26 -8.02 -6.55 5.60
C GLY A 26 -6.77 -5.67 5.60
N VAL A 27 -6.71 -4.66 6.47
CA VAL A 27 -5.57 -3.74 6.57
C VAL A 27 -4.32 -4.44 7.09
N LEU A 28 -4.38 -5.04 8.28
CA LEU A 28 -3.22 -5.64 8.96
C LEU A 28 -2.79 -6.95 8.33
N GLY A 29 -3.75 -7.77 7.93
CA GLY A 29 -3.50 -9.06 7.29
C GLY A 29 -3.31 -8.86 5.79
N TRP A 30 -4.41 -8.81 5.04
CA TRP A 30 -4.39 -8.94 3.59
C TRP A 30 -3.46 -7.94 2.90
N PHE A 31 -3.69 -6.64 3.06
CA PHE A 31 -2.95 -5.61 2.32
C PHE A 31 -1.49 -5.54 2.76
N SER A 32 -1.24 -5.47 4.07
CA SER A 32 0.13 -5.37 4.61
C SER A 32 0.96 -6.61 4.28
N LEU A 33 0.39 -7.81 4.43
CA LEU A 33 1.06 -9.06 4.07
C LEU A 33 1.36 -9.13 2.58
N MET A 34 0.42 -8.75 1.71
CA MET A 34 0.67 -8.73 0.26
C MET A 34 1.79 -7.76 -0.11
N ILE A 35 1.81 -6.56 0.49
CA ILE A 35 2.85 -5.55 0.24
C ILE A 35 4.23 -6.05 0.69
N VAL A 36 4.31 -6.67 1.88
CA VAL A 36 5.55 -7.28 2.41
C VAL A 36 5.99 -8.45 1.54
N ALA A 37 5.09 -9.38 1.21
CA ALA A 37 5.40 -10.56 0.41
C ALA A 37 5.87 -10.19 -1.00
N LEU A 38 5.14 -9.30 -1.68
CA LEU A 38 5.52 -8.79 -3.01
C LEU A 38 6.83 -8.02 -2.93
N GLY A 39 7.00 -7.15 -1.93
CA GLY A 39 8.23 -6.38 -1.75
C GLY A 39 9.46 -7.25 -1.52
N THR A 40 9.33 -8.37 -0.81
CA THR A 40 10.42 -9.33 -0.56
C THR A 40 10.96 -9.96 -1.84
N ARG A 41 10.14 -10.10 -2.88
CA ARG A 41 10.56 -10.65 -4.17
C ARG A 41 10.94 -9.55 -5.16
N LEU A 42 10.12 -8.50 -5.26
CA LEU A 42 10.24 -7.49 -6.30
C LEU A 42 11.32 -6.45 -6.01
N VAL A 43 11.47 -6.00 -4.76
CA VAL A 43 12.50 -5.02 -4.40
C VAL A 43 13.90 -5.52 -4.77
N PRO A 44 14.35 -6.71 -4.32
CA PRO A 44 15.69 -7.16 -4.66
C PRO A 44 15.87 -7.43 -6.15
N MET A 45 14.84 -7.92 -6.83
CA MET A 45 14.86 -8.15 -8.28
C MET A 45 15.10 -6.84 -9.06
N PHE A 46 14.35 -5.77 -8.76
CA PHE A 46 14.50 -4.50 -9.47
C PHE A 46 15.74 -3.70 -9.05
N MET A 47 16.24 -3.91 -7.83
CA MET A 47 17.46 -3.26 -7.33
C MET A 47 18.74 -4.03 -7.65
N LEU A 48 18.63 -5.28 -8.10
CA LEU A 48 19.73 -6.23 -8.23
C LEU A 48 20.52 -6.33 -6.91
N SER A 49 19.80 -6.49 -5.80
CA SER A 49 20.40 -6.60 -4.46
C SER A 49 20.35 -8.03 -3.95
N HIS A 50 21.49 -8.56 -3.54
CA HIS A 50 21.58 -9.87 -2.89
C HIS A 50 21.54 -9.70 -1.37
N VAL A 51 20.36 -9.94 -0.78
CA VAL A 51 20.11 -9.83 0.66
C VAL A 51 19.42 -11.08 1.18
N SER A 52 19.66 -11.42 2.44
CA SER A 52 18.85 -12.42 3.13
C SER A 52 17.46 -11.86 3.41
N ASP A 53 16.47 -12.73 3.36
CA ASP A 53 15.05 -12.40 3.55
C ASP A 53 14.58 -12.61 5.01
N GLY A 54 15.50 -12.86 5.95
CA GLY A 54 15.15 -13.23 7.33
C GLY A 54 14.25 -12.19 8.02
N TRP A 55 14.61 -10.92 7.93
CA TRP A 55 13.81 -9.80 8.44
C TRP A 55 12.43 -9.72 7.78
N ALA A 56 12.37 -9.92 6.46
CA ALA A 56 11.10 -9.89 5.73
C ALA A 56 10.20 -11.09 6.08
N ARG A 57 10.77 -12.28 6.25
CA ARG A 57 10.06 -13.49 6.69
C ARG A 57 9.45 -13.34 8.07
N VAL A 58 10.22 -12.86 9.04
CA VAL A 58 9.73 -12.61 10.41
C VAL A 58 8.60 -11.57 10.39
N SER A 59 8.77 -10.50 9.61
CA SER A 59 7.73 -9.47 9.43
C SER A 59 6.45 -10.06 8.85
N GLY A 60 6.54 -10.84 7.78
CA GLY A 60 5.39 -11.52 7.19
C GLY A 60 4.69 -12.47 8.17
N PHE A 61 5.45 -13.24 8.95
CA PHE A 61 4.90 -14.15 9.96
C PHE A 61 4.10 -13.40 11.05
N ILE A 62 4.65 -12.29 11.53
CA ILE A 62 3.94 -11.41 12.47
C ILE A 62 2.62 -10.90 11.88
N LEU A 63 2.62 -10.43 10.62
CA LEU A 63 1.42 -9.90 9.97
C LEU A 63 0.33 -10.96 9.73
N VAL A 64 0.70 -12.24 9.69
CA VAL A 64 -0.28 -13.35 9.65
C VAL A 64 -0.91 -13.57 11.02
N ILE A 65 -0.12 -13.55 12.09
CA ILE A 65 -0.57 -13.89 13.44
C ILE A 65 -1.33 -12.74 14.10
N ALA A 66 -0.89 -11.50 13.91
CA ALA A 66 -1.48 -10.33 14.56
C ALA A 66 -3.00 -10.20 14.37
N PRO A 67 -3.57 -10.31 13.15
CA PRO A 67 -5.02 -10.27 12.94
C PRO A 67 -5.76 -11.43 13.60
N VAL A 68 -5.13 -12.60 13.71
CA VAL A 68 -5.72 -13.80 14.34
C VAL A 68 -5.84 -13.61 15.84
N ILE A 69 -4.81 -13.05 16.49
CA ILE A 69 -4.84 -12.73 17.93
C ILE A 69 -5.97 -11.75 18.23
N LEU A 70 -6.05 -10.65 17.45
CA LEU A 70 -7.11 -9.66 17.64
C LEU A 70 -8.50 -10.30 17.41
N PHE A 71 -8.65 -11.13 16.37
CA PHE A 71 -9.92 -11.81 16.11
C PHE A 71 -10.32 -12.74 17.26
N GLY A 72 -9.37 -13.44 17.89
CA GLY A 72 -9.62 -14.23 19.09
C GLY A 72 -10.10 -13.38 20.27
N GLU A 73 -9.42 -12.27 20.56
CA GLU A 73 -9.82 -11.29 21.58
C GLU A 73 -11.25 -10.79 21.36
N ALA A 74 -11.63 -10.55 20.10
CA ALA A 74 -12.97 -10.14 19.70
C ALA A 74 -14.08 -11.11 20.09
N VAL A 75 -13.84 -12.39 19.82
CA VAL A 75 -14.83 -13.47 19.93
C VAL A 75 -15.00 -13.85 21.38
N LEU A 76 -13.91 -13.81 22.16
CA LEU A 76 -13.91 -14.11 23.58
C LEU A 76 -14.33 -12.92 24.46
N GLU A 77 -14.59 -11.75 23.86
CA GLU A 77 -14.89 -10.48 24.54
C GLU A 77 -13.85 -10.04 25.57
N GLU A 78 -12.61 -10.53 25.43
CA GLU A 78 -11.50 -10.14 26.28
C GLU A 78 -10.91 -8.80 25.84
N ARG A 79 -10.21 -8.13 26.74
CA ARG A 79 -9.51 -6.86 26.47
C ARG A 79 -8.15 -6.91 27.13
N GLY A 80 -7.10 -7.08 26.33
CA GLY A 80 -5.73 -7.14 26.87
C GLY A 80 -4.62 -7.28 25.84
N PHE A 81 -4.92 -7.77 24.63
CA PHE A 81 -3.88 -8.05 23.63
C PHE A 81 -3.70 -6.92 22.62
N ALA A 82 -4.65 -5.97 22.50
CA ALA A 82 -4.59 -4.87 21.55
C ALA A 82 -3.24 -4.11 21.55
N LEU A 83 -2.72 -3.75 22.73
CA LEU A 83 -1.43 -3.05 22.84
C LEU A 83 -0.26 -3.95 22.40
N ALA A 84 -0.26 -5.22 22.84
CA ALA A 84 0.78 -6.17 22.46
C ALA A 84 0.79 -6.41 20.93
N VAL A 85 -0.38 -6.54 20.32
CA VAL A 85 -0.51 -6.69 18.86
C VAL A 85 -0.06 -5.43 18.13
N LEU A 86 -0.41 -4.24 18.62
CA LEU A 86 0.07 -2.99 18.05
C LEU A 86 1.62 -2.93 18.04
N LEU A 87 2.25 -3.26 19.17
CA LEU A 87 3.71 -3.31 19.28
C LEU A 87 4.31 -4.37 18.34
N LEU A 88 3.66 -5.52 18.20
CA LEU A 88 4.08 -6.57 17.29
C LEU A 88 4.02 -6.11 15.82
N VAL A 89 2.92 -5.47 15.41
CA VAL A 89 2.76 -4.90 14.07
C VAL A 89 3.81 -3.83 13.82
N LEU A 90 4.07 -2.93 14.77
CA LEU A 90 5.13 -1.94 14.65
C LEU A 90 6.51 -2.58 14.49
N ALA A 91 6.80 -3.63 15.26
CA ALA A 91 8.04 -4.40 15.14
C ALA A 91 8.16 -5.07 13.76
N SER A 92 7.06 -5.58 13.20
CA SER A 92 7.02 -6.11 11.83
C SER A 92 7.32 -5.03 10.79
N TYR A 93 6.68 -3.86 10.88
CA TYR A 93 6.95 -2.76 9.95
C TYR A 93 8.41 -2.30 10.04
N ALA A 94 8.96 -2.19 11.26
CA ALA A 94 10.36 -1.87 11.47
C ALA A 94 11.28 -2.94 10.88
N GLY A 95 11.01 -4.22 11.12
CA GLY A 95 11.73 -5.36 10.55
C GLY A 95 11.74 -5.32 9.02
N PHE A 96 10.60 -5.05 8.40
CA PHE A 96 10.51 -4.93 6.96
C PHE A 96 11.26 -3.70 6.42
N CYS A 97 11.17 -2.55 7.10
CA CYS A 97 11.96 -1.36 6.76
C CYS A 97 13.47 -1.64 6.84
N LEU A 98 13.94 -2.39 7.85
CA LEU A 98 15.34 -2.83 7.96
C LEU A 98 15.74 -3.71 6.77
N TYR A 99 14.86 -4.60 6.32
CA TYR A 99 15.08 -5.38 5.10
C TYR A 99 15.18 -4.49 3.86
N LEU A 100 14.28 -3.52 3.70
CA LEU A 100 14.30 -2.58 2.58
C LEU A 100 15.58 -1.73 2.57
N ILE A 101 16.04 -1.26 3.74
CA ILE A 101 17.30 -0.53 3.89
C ILE A 101 18.48 -1.41 3.46
N GLN A 102 18.48 -2.69 3.80
CA GLN A 102 19.52 -3.63 3.34
C GLN A 102 19.50 -3.79 1.82
N CYS A 103 18.33 -3.91 1.19
CA CYS A 103 18.20 -3.92 -0.27
C CYS A 103 18.79 -2.65 -0.89
N ILE A 104 18.44 -1.48 -0.34
CA ILE A 104 18.91 -0.18 -0.80
C ILE A 104 20.44 -0.05 -0.66
N ARG A 105 21.02 -0.55 0.44
CA ARG A 105 22.48 -0.48 0.69
C ARG A 105 23.27 -1.43 -0.20
N LYS A 106 22.75 -2.62 -0.49
CA LYS A 106 23.40 -3.64 -1.33
C LYS A 106 22.97 -3.58 -2.81
N ARG A 107 22.32 -2.51 -3.24
CA ARG A 107 21.87 -2.36 -4.62
C ARG A 107 23.04 -2.18 -5.58
N MET A 108 22.98 -2.83 -6.75
CA MET A 108 23.93 -2.59 -7.83
C MET A 108 23.51 -1.42 -8.73
N ARG A 109 22.20 -1.10 -8.78
CA ARG A 109 21.70 0.05 -9.54
C ARG A 109 22.00 1.36 -8.83
N ARG A 110 22.77 2.25 -9.50
CA ARG A 110 23.18 3.55 -8.93
C ARG A 110 22.00 4.47 -8.62
N LYS A 111 21.07 4.65 -9.56
CA LYS A 111 19.92 5.55 -9.43
C LYS A 111 18.68 4.83 -8.95
N LEU A 112 18.05 5.39 -7.92
CA LEU A 112 16.71 4.99 -7.48
C LEU A 112 15.67 5.63 -8.39
N GLU A 113 14.85 4.80 -9.01
CA GLU A 113 13.79 5.26 -9.89
C GLU A 113 12.56 5.70 -9.07
N SER A 114 11.82 6.70 -9.55
CA SER A 114 10.63 7.26 -8.88
C SER A 114 9.60 6.22 -8.43
N PRO A 115 9.28 5.14 -9.17
CA PRO A 115 8.40 4.07 -8.69
C PRO A 115 8.87 3.41 -7.38
N MET A 116 10.18 3.20 -7.24
CA MET A 116 10.75 2.58 -6.03
C MET A 116 10.69 3.54 -4.86
N LEU A 117 10.93 4.83 -5.10
CA LEU A 117 10.79 5.86 -4.08
C LEU A 117 9.32 5.98 -3.63
N LEU A 118 8.35 5.90 -4.55
CA LEU A 118 6.94 5.89 -4.21
C LEU A 118 6.59 4.70 -3.31
N PHE A 119 7.06 3.49 -3.67
CA PHE A 119 6.88 2.30 -2.84
C PHE A 119 7.51 2.46 -1.45
N PHE A 120 8.72 3.00 -1.32
CA PHE A 120 9.34 3.19 0.00
C PHE A 120 8.65 4.28 0.82
N SER A 121 8.23 5.37 0.19
CA SER A 121 7.48 6.44 0.85
C SER A 121 6.13 5.95 1.39
N SER A 122 5.58 4.87 0.84
CA SER A 122 4.31 4.31 1.31
C SER A 122 4.35 3.94 2.78
N PHE A 123 5.51 3.50 3.29
CA PHE A 123 5.70 3.07 4.68
C PHE A 123 5.68 4.22 5.69
N LEU A 124 5.67 5.48 5.25
CA LEU A 124 5.48 6.64 6.12
C LEU A 124 4.02 6.86 6.48
N PHE A 125 3.08 6.44 5.62
CA PHE A 125 1.65 6.68 5.84
C PHE A 125 1.05 5.89 7.02
N PRO A 126 1.41 4.61 7.29
CA PRO A 126 0.95 3.91 8.48
C PRO A 126 1.43 4.58 9.77
N LEU A 127 2.65 5.13 9.77
CA LEU A 127 3.18 5.87 10.92
C LEU A 127 2.39 7.16 11.16
N LEU A 128 2.09 7.91 10.10
CA LEU A 128 1.27 9.11 10.18
C LEU A 128 -0.17 8.78 10.62
N SER A 129 -0.75 7.71 10.08
CA SER A 129 -2.06 7.21 10.50
C SER A 129 -2.08 6.86 11.99
N LEU A 130 -1.04 6.18 12.50
CA LEU A 130 -0.94 5.85 13.91
C LEU A 130 -0.82 7.11 14.77
N ALA A 131 -0.06 8.11 14.33
CA ALA A 131 0.04 9.40 15.02
C ALA A 131 -1.31 10.13 15.10
N LEU A 132 -2.12 10.09 14.02
CA LEU A 132 -3.48 10.67 14.05
C LEU A 132 -4.42 9.92 14.99
N ILE A 133 -4.37 8.58 14.98
CA ILE A 133 -5.18 7.76 15.89
C ILE A 133 -4.78 8.04 17.35
N TRP A 134 -3.47 8.06 17.65
CA TRP A 134 -2.98 8.38 18.99
C TRP A 134 -3.35 9.80 19.42
N GLY A 135 -3.23 10.78 18.51
CA GLY A 135 -3.66 12.16 18.74
C GLY A 135 -5.15 12.28 19.07
N SER A 136 -6.00 11.45 18.45
CA SER A 136 -7.44 11.41 18.73
C SER A 136 -7.81 10.82 20.10
N LEU A 137 -6.89 10.08 20.74
CA LEU A 137 -7.07 9.45 22.05
C LEU A 137 -6.49 10.28 23.20
N LEU A 138 -5.63 11.26 22.92
CA LEU A 138 -5.08 12.14 23.93
C LEU A 138 -6.13 13.20 24.31
N PRO A 139 -6.41 13.42 25.61
CA PRO A 139 -7.22 14.54 26.08
C PRO A 139 -6.39 15.84 26.00
N VAL A 140 -5.96 16.21 24.81
CA VAL A 140 -5.40 17.54 24.53
C VAL A 140 -6.60 18.41 24.21
N GLY A 141 -6.78 19.53 24.91
CA GLY A 141 -7.90 20.48 24.74
C GLY A 141 -7.98 21.20 23.37
N LEU A 142 -7.53 20.53 22.30
CA LEU A 142 -7.64 20.93 20.90
C LEU A 142 -8.76 20.16 20.16
N LEU A 143 -9.30 19.08 20.75
CA LEU A 143 -10.34 18.23 20.16
C LEU A 143 -11.46 18.06 21.19
N GLU A 144 -12.29 19.08 21.33
CA GLU A 144 -13.33 19.13 22.37
C GLU A 144 -14.59 18.32 22.00
N SER A 145 -14.72 17.90 20.74
CA SER A 145 -15.92 17.24 20.24
C SER A 145 -15.70 15.78 19.78
N SER A 146 -16.68 14.93 20.04
CA SER A 146 -16.71 13.55 19.54
C SER A 146 -16.66 13.46 18.01
N MET A 147 -17.19 14.47 17.31
CA MET A 147 -17.17 14.59 15.85
C MET A 147 -15.74 14.69 15.29
N GLU A 148 -14.85 15.44 15.95
CA GLU A 148 -13.46 15.60 15.50
C GLU A 148 -12.63 14.32 15.67
N SER A 149 -12.92 13.51 16.69
CA SER A 149 -12.32 12.19 16.89
C SER A 149 -12.66 11.24 15.72
N TYR A 150 -13.92 11.23 15.26
CA TYR A 150 -14.31 10.45 14.08
C TYR A 150 -13.67 10.96 12.79
N SER A 151 -13.53 12.28 12.63
CA SER A 151 -12.83 12.90 11.50
C SER A 151 -11.36 12.47 11.44
N LEU A 152 -10.65 12.43 12.57
CA LEU A 152 -9.27 11.95 12.61
C LEU A 152 -9.14 10.47 12.29
N ALA A 153 -10.04 9.63 12.80
CA ALA A 153 -10.09 8.22 12.44
C ALA A 153 -10.35 8.01 10.93
N PHE A 154 -11.21 8.84 10.33
CA PHE A 154 -11.45 8.82 8.88
C PHE A 154 -10.22 9.26 8.08
N ALA A 155 -9.53 10.32 8.51
CA ALA A 155 -8.28 10.77 7.91
C ALA A 155 -7.18 9.69 8.00
N ALA A 156 -7.06 9.02 9.14
CA ALA A 156 -6.17 7.88 9.34
C ALA A 156 -6.44 6.75 8.33
N MET A 157 -7.72 6.41 8.09
CA MET A 157 -8.11 5.42 7.08
C MET A 157 -7.70 5.82 5.65
N ILE A 158 -7.84 7.10 5.29
CA ILE A 158 -7.36 7.64 4.00
C ILE A 158 -5.85 7.40 3.86
N LEU A 159 -5.07 7.70 4.90
CA LEU A 159 -3.62 7.48 4.88
C LEU A 159 -3.26 6.01 4.72
N ILE A 160 -3.98 5.09 5.37
CA ILE A 160 -3.72 3.64 5.21
C ILE A 160 -4.09 3.19 3.79
N LEU A 161 -5.33 3.39 3.35
CA LEU A 161 -5.79 2.82 2.09
C LEU A 161 -5.18 3.52 0.88
N LEU A 162 -5.21 4.84 0.83
CA LEU A 162 -4.68 5.57 -0.33
C LEU A 162 -3.18 5.80 -0.18
N GLY A 163 -2.71 6.15 1.02
CA GLY A 163 -1.30 6.44 1.26
C GLY A 163 -0.43 5.20 1.24
N PHE A 164 -0.69 4.24 2.14
CA PHE A 164 0.12 3.03 2.23
C PHE A 164 -0.17 2.05 1.09
N VAL A 165 -1.41 1.56 0.99
CA VAL A 165 -1.76 0.54 -0.01
C VAL A 165 -1.65 1.11 -1.41
N GLY A 166 -2.31 2.24 -1.68
CA GLY A 166 -2.29 2.85 -3.00
C GLY A 166 -0.90 3.24 -3.50
N SER A 167 -0.05 3.88 -2.67
CA SER A 167 1.32 4.22 -3.10
C SER A 167 2.18 2.97 -3.31
N ALA A 168 2.05 1.95 -2.46
CA ALA A 168 2.77 0.70 -2.64
C ALA A 168 2.37 0.00 -3.94
N THR A 169 1.07 -0.07 -4.23
CA THR A 169 0.52 -0.67 -5.44
C THR A 169 0.93 0.11 -6.68
N LEU A 170 0.85 1.45 -6.69
CA LEU A 170 1.30 2.26 -7.84
C LEU A 170 2.81 2.16 -8.07
N GLY A 171 3.60 2.24 -6.99
CA GLY A 171 5.06 2.13 -7.06
C GLY A 171 5.51 0.80 -7.67
N MET A 172 4.93 -0.31 -7.22
CA MET A 172 5.21 -1.63 -7.81
C MET A 172 4.55 -1.82 -9.18
N GLY A 173 3.35 -1.28 -9.40
CA GLY A 173 2.63 -1.36 -10.68
C GLY A 173 3.44 -0.79 -11.85
N PHE A 174 4.09 0.36 -11.65
CA PHE A 174 4.99 0.95 -12.65
C PHE A 174 6.23 0.12 -12.98
N LYS A 175 6.57 -0.86 -12.14
CA LYS A 175 7.65 -1.81 -12.39
C LYS A 175 7.15 -3.12 -12.99
N ILE A 176 6.04 -3.62 -12.47
CA ILE A 176 5.42 -4.89 -12.89
C ILE A 176 4.86 -4.75 -14.31
N LEU A 177 4.14 -3.67 -14.63
CA LEU A 177 3.45 -3.54 -15.92
C LEU A 177 4.42 -3.56 -17.12
N PRO A 178 5.53 -2.80 -17.15
CA PRO A 178 6.51 -2.91 -18.23
C PRO A 178 7.22 -4.25 -18.27
N PHE A 179 7.48 -4.86 -17.10
CA PHE A 179 8.10 -6.17 -17.01
C PHE A 179 7.20 -7.28 -17.60
N MET A 180 5.91 -7.26 -17.27
CA MET A 180 4.92 -8.16 -17.86
C MET A 180 4.79 -7.94 -19.36
N SER A 181 4.80 -6.68 -19.80
CA SER A 181 4.77 -6.32 -21.22
C SER A 181 5.99 -6.87 -21.97
N TRP A 182 7.17 -6.72 -21.39
CA TRP A 182 8.41 -7.29 -21.93
C TRP A 182 8.35 -8.82 -22.02
N MET A 183 7.91 -9.50 -20.96
CA MET A 183 7.79 -10.96 -20.95
C MET A 183 6.81 -11.45 -22.02
N ALA A 184 5.70 -10.74 -22.20
CA ALA A 184 4.69 -11.02 -23.21
C ALA A 184 5.19 -10.84 -24.66
N LEU A 185 6.23 -10.03 -24.88
CA LEU A 185 6.89 -9.88 -26.17
C LEU A 185 7.96 -10.96 -26.40
N GLN A 186 8.68 -11.38 -25.36
CA GLN A 186 9.68 -12.44 -25.48
C GLN A 186 9.07 -13.80 -25.83
N SER A 187 7.92 -14.15 -25.24
CA SER A 187 7.25 -15.43 -25.52
C SER A 187 6.67 -15.53 -26.93
N GLY A 188 6.60 -14.41 -27.66
CA GLY A 188 6.01 -14.32 -29.01
C GLY A 188 6.93 -14.69 -30.18
N GLY A 189 8.18 -15.13 -29.92
CA GLY A 189 9.07 -15.71 -30.93
C GLY A 189 9.38 -14.82 -32.15
N GLY A 190 10.48 -14.07 -32.09
CA GLY A 190 11.26 -13.73 -33.30
C GLY A 190 10.66 -12.72 -34.30
N ARG A 191 10.35 -11.49 -33.87
CA ARG A 191 10.32 -10.35 -34.82
C ARG A 191 11.66 -9.62 -34.84
N THR A 192 12.11 -9.29 -36.04
CA THR A 192 13.35 -8.57 -36.33
C THR A 192 13.35 -7.20 -35.64
N GLY A 193 14.41 -6.91 -34.85
CA GLY A 193 14.56 -5.64 -34.13
C GLY A 193 14.90 -5.74 -32.64
N GLY A 194 15.00 -6.96 -32.08
CA GLY A 194 15.33 -7.18 -30.67
C GLY A 194 14.18 -6.79 -29.72
N VAL A 195 14.08 -7.49 -28.58
CA VAL A 195 13.07 -7.16 -27.57
C VAL A 195 13.58 -5.98 -26.74
N PRO A 196 12.88 -4.83 -26.71
CA PRO A 196 13.32 -3.65 -25.95
C PRO A 196 13.39 -3.99 -24.46
N LEU A 197 14.31 -3.37 -23.73
CA LEU A 197 14.41 -3.61 -22.28
C LEU A 197 13.12 -3.13 -21.58
N PRO A 198 12.72 -3.76 -20.45
CA PRO A 198 11.51 -3.37 -19.72
C PRO A 198 11.42 -1.86 -19.40
N GLN A 199 12.56 -1.24 -19.12
CA GLN A 199 12.69 0.19 -18.81
C GLN A 199 12.46 1.14 -20.00
N ASP A 200 12.47 0.62 -21.22
CA ASP A 200 12.29 1.38 -22.46
C ASP A 200 10.88 1.24 -23.04
N ILE A 201 10.08 0.32 -22.49
CA ILE A 201 8.68 0.11 -22.85
C ILE A 201 7.77 1.14 -22.16
N GLY A 202 8.10 1.53 -20.92
CA GLY A 202 7.30 2.46 -20.12
C GLY A 202 7.69 3.94 -20.32
N LEU A 203 6.70 4.83 -20.23
CA LEU A 203 6.91 6.28 -20.20
C LEU A 203 7.55 6.71 -18.87
N ARG A 204 8.84 7.07 -18.89
CA ARG A 204 9.63 7.38 -17.68
C ARG A 204 9.20 8.66 -16.94
N TRP A 205 8.54 9.60 -17.62
CA TRP A 205 8.12 10.87 -17.02
C TRP A 205 6.88 10.73 -16.13
N ILE A 206 5.96 9.81 -16.44
CA ILE A 206 4.70 9.64 -15.69
C ILE A 206 4.96 9.22 -14.24
N PRO A 207 5.77 8.17 -13.95
CA PRO A 207 6.08 7.82 -12.57
C PRO A 207 6.81 8.93 -11.80
N GLY A 208 7.56 9.79 -12.50
CA GLY A 208 8.19 10.96 -11.92
C GLY A 208 7.17 11.97 -11.38
N ILE A 209 6.10 12.23 -12.15
CA ILE A 209 5.00 13.11 -11.74
C ILE A 209 4.18 12.45 -10.63
N ILE A 210 3.78 11.19 -10.81
CA ILE A 210 2.95 10.48 -9.82
C ILE A 210 3.64 10.40 -8.46
N PHE A 211 4.97 10.24 -8.43
CA PHE A 211 5.73 10.22 -7.18
C PHE A 211 5.49 11.44 -6.29
N PHE A 212 5.23 12.62 -6.87
CA PHE A 212 4.91 13.82 -6.10
C PHE A 212 3.40 14.05 -5.98
N VAL A 213 2.68 13.96 -7.09
CA VAL A 213 1.25 14.33 -7.16
C VAL A 213 0.40 13.38 -6.32
N TYR A 214 0.65 12.07 -6.39
CA TYR A 214 -0.20 11.10 -5.70
C TYR A 214 -0.06 11.18 -4.17
N PRO A 215 1.15 11.04 -3.55
CA PRO A 215 1.30 11.25 -2.11
C PRO A 215 0.81 12.62 -1.63
N GLY A 216 1.10 13.68 -2.38
CA GLY A 216 0.62 15.03 -2.06
C GLY A 216 -0.91 15.13 -2.04
N SER A 217 -1.58 14.51 -3.01
CA SER A 217 -3.04 14.47 -3.07
C SER A 217 -3.67 13.67 -1.93
N VAL A 218 -3.03 12.58 -1.50
CA VAL A 218 -3.46 11.78 -0.33
C VAL A 218 -3.34 12.60 0.95
N LEU A 219 -2.21 13.29 1.16
CA LEU A 219 -2.01 14.15 2.32
C LEU A 219 -3.01 15.31 2.34
N ALA A 220 -3.26 15.94 1.19
CA ALA A 220 -4.26 16.98 1.03
C ALA A 220 -5.69 16.48 1.28
N LEU A 221 -6.00 15.24 0.88
CA LEU A 221 -7.32 14.65 1.15
C LEU A 221 -7.50 14.33 2.64
N ALA A 222 -6.47 13.78 3.28
CA ALA A 222 -6.48 13.50 4.71
C ALA A 222 -6.60 14.77 5.56
N SER A 223 -5.85 15.83 5.24
CA SER A 223 -6.00 17.14 5.89
C SER A 223 -7.33 17.81 5.52
N GLY A 224 -7.84 17.56 4.31
CA GLY A 224 -9.13 18.03 3.82
C GLY A 224 -10.35 17.50 4.58
N VAL A 225 -10.15 16.50 5.45
CA VAL A 225 -11.17 16.07 6.41
C VAL A 225 -11.44 17.16 7.44
N LEU A 226 -10.39 17.83 7.94
CA LEU A 226 -10.47 18.94 8.89
C LEU A 226 -10.59 20.30 8.18
N PHE A 227 -9.99 20.45 7.00
CA PHE A 227 -9.91 21.71 6.25
C PHE A 227 -10.59 21.60 4.87
N PRO A 228 -11.90 21.90 4.74
CA PRO A 228 -12.66 21.65 3.52
C PRO A 228 -12.07 22.27 2.23
N THR A 229 -11.37 23.40 2.33
CA THR A 229 -10.73 24.07 1.18
C THR A 229 -9.63 23.21 0.55
N ILE A 230 -8.87 22.46 1.35
CA ILE A 230 -7.79 21.59 0.89
C ILE A 230 -8.33 20.29 0.27
N ARG A 231 -9.54 19.88 0.67
CA ARG A 231 -10.19 18.65 0.19
C ARG A 231 -10.32 18.61 -1.32
N LEU A 232 -10.72 19.73 -1.94
CA LEU A 232 -10.87 19.82 -3.40
C LEU A 232 -9.52 19.65 -4.11
N VAL A 233 -8.46 20.23 -3.55
CA VAL A 233 -7.08 20.07 -4.08
C VAL A 233 -6.65 18.60 -4.03
N GLY A 234 -6.93 17.91 -2.91
CA GLY A 234 -6.68 16.48 -2.78
C GLY A 234 -7.45 15.63 -3.79
N ALA A 235 -8.76 15.91 -3.96
CA ALA A 235 -9.60 15.20 -4.91
C ALA A 235 -9.14 15.40 -6.36
N VAL A 236 -8.83 16.64 -6.77
CA VAL A 236 -8.31 16.94 -8.11
C VAL A 236 -6.97 16.26 -8.34
N GLY A 237 -6.06 16.30 -7.37
CA GLY A 237 -4.76 15.63 -7.47
C GLY A 237 -4.87 14.11 -7.63
N LEU A 238 -5.83 13.46 -6.95
CA LEU A 238 -6.13 12.04 -7.14
C LEU A 238 -6.68 11.75 -8.54
N ILE A 239 -7.61 12.57 -9.04
CA ILE A 239 -8.15 12.42 -10.40
C ILE A 239 -7.04 12.54 -11.44
N VAL A 240 -6.13 13.51 -11.29
CA VAL A 240 -4.95 13.65 -12.16
C VAL A 240 -4.06 12.40 -12.10
N SER A 241 -3.82 11.87 -10.89
CA SER A 241 -3.03 10.65 -10.72
C SER A 241 -3.67 9.43 -11.40
N ILE A 242 -5.00 9.28 -11.29
CA ILE A 242 -5.76 8.23 -11.97
C ILE A 242 -5.64 8.39 -13.48
N ALA A 243 -5.90 9.59 -14.01
CA ALA A 243 -5.82 9.86 -15.44
C ALA A 243 -4.43 9.56 -16.01
N LEU A 244 -3.36 9.96 -15.32
CA LEU A 244 -1.98 9.67 -15.70
C LEU A 244 -1.67 8.16 -15.69
N TYR A 245 -2.12 7.44 -14.66
CA TYR A 245 -1.91 6.00 -14.57
C TYR A 245 -2.70 5.23 -15.65
N SER A 246 -3.95 5.62 -15.90
CA SER A 246 -4.77 5.05 -16.98
C SER A 246 -4.15 5.30 -18.35
N PHE A 247 -3.66 6.53 -18.61
CA PHE A 247 -2.96 6.84 -19.84
C PHE A 247 -1.69 6.00 -20.01
N TYR A 248 -0.89 5.85 -18.96
CA TYR A 248 0.28 4.97 -18.96
C TYR A 248 -0.07 3.53 -19.30
N PHE A 249 -1.13 2.99 -18.69
CA PHE A 249 -1.61 1.64 -18.96
C PHE A 249 -2.07 1.46 -20.41
N ILE A 250 -2.87 2.39 -20.94
CA ILE A 250 -3.33 2.37 -22.33
C ILE A 250 -2.13 2.44 -23.29
N HIS A 251 -1.13 3.28 -23.00
CA HIS A 251 0.10 3.35 -23.78
C HIS A 251 0.81 2.00 -23.85
N LEU A 252 1.00 1.32 -22.70
CA LEU A 252 1.60 -0.02 -22.65
C LEU A 252 0.79 -1.04 -23.46
N LEU A 253 -0.55 -1.02 -23.32
CA LEU A 253 -1.43 -1.92 -24.06
C LEU A 253 -1.33 -1.71 -25.57
N LEU A 254 -1.38 -0.46 -26.03
CA LEU A 254 -1.24 -0.11 -27.44
C LEU A 254 0.16 -0.48 -27.97
N PHE A 255 1.20 -0.27 -27.18
CA PHE A 255 2.57 -0.68 -27.52
C PHE A 255 2.65 -2.20 -27.74
N LEU A 256 2.04 -2.98 -26.85
CA LEU A 256 1.98 -4.44 -26.97
C LEU A 256 1.20 -4.89 -28.21
N LEU A 257 0.02 -4.32 -28.44
CA LEU A 257 -0.84 -4.69 -29.57
C LEU A 257 -0.14 -4.42 -30.91
N ARG A 258 0.49 -3.25 -31.07
CA ARG A 258 1.23 -2.90 -32.30
C ARG A 258 2.38 -3.86 -32.63
N ARG A 259 2.97 -4.48 -31.62
CA ARG A 259 4.08 -5.43 -31.78
C ARG A 259 3.63 -6.88 -31.92
N ARG A 260 2.39 -7.21 -31.54
CA ARG A 260 1.79 -8.55 -31.68
C ARG A 260 1.00 -8.75 -32.98
N VAL A 261 0.48 -7.69 -33.58
CA VAL A 261 -0.19 -7.78 -34.89
C VAL A 261 0.86 -8.17 -35.96
N PRO A 262 0.61 -9.17 -36.82
CA PRO A 262 1.53 -9.65 -37.86
C PRO A 262 2.01 -8.52 -38.78
#